data_AF-A0A5K0W5I5-F1
#
_entry.id   AF-A0A5K0W5I5-F1
#
_cell.length_a   1.000
_cell.length_b   1.000
_cell.length_c   1.000
_cell.angle_alpha   90.00
_cell.angle_beta   90.00
_cell.angle_gamma   90.00
#
_symmetry.space_group_name_H-M   'P 1'
#
loop_
_entity.id
_entity.type
_entity.pdbx_description
1 polymer ?
#
loop_
_entity_poly.entity_id
_entity_poly.type
_entity_poly.pdbx_seq_one_letter_code
_entity_poly.pdbx_strand_id
1 'polypeptide(L)' 'MKLVNPNDLFHYLLKNNKLNRGRLLGLDVGSRYVGLAISDRNNALASPL' A
#
# COMPACT_ATOMS: atom_id res chain seq x y z
N MET A 1 17.29 1.68 -11.68
CA MET A 1 15.87 1.62 -11.24
C MET A 1 15.48 0.16 -11.22
N LYS A 2 15.10 -0.40 -10.06
CA LYS A 2 14.70 -1.81 -9.97
C LYS A 2 13.21 -1.92 -10.27
N LEU A 3 12.85 -2.75 -11.24
CA LEU A 3 11.45 -3.10 -11.44
C LEU A 3 11.01 -3.95 -10.25
N VAL A 4 10.00 -3.49 -9.52
CA VAL A 4 9.45 -4.20 -8.36
C VAL A 4 8.08 -4.73 -8.75
N ASN A 5 7.79 -5.97 -8.40
CA ASN A 5 6.45 -6.50 -8.58
C ASN A 5 5.47 -5.71 -7.69
N PRO A 6 4.35 -5.20 -8.22
CA PRO A 6 3.37 -4.44 -7.43
C PRO A 6 2.82 -5.19 -6.22
N ASN A 7 2.62 -6.51 -6.33
CA ASN A 7 2.14 -7.33 -5.21
C ASN A 7 3.20 -7.46 -4.11
N ASP A 8 4.46 -7.63 -4.48
CA ASP A 8 5.56 -7.71 -3.51
C ASP A 8 5.71 -6.39 -2.75
N LEU A 9 5.60 -5.26 -3.47
CA LEU A 9 5.63 -3.93 -2.86
C LEU A 9 4.47 -3.75 -1.87
N PHE A 10 3.25 -4.14 -2.27
CA PHE A 10 2.08 -4.06 -1.39
C PHE A 10 2.24 -4.91 -0.13
N HIS A 11 2.66 -6.17 -0.26
CA HIS A 11 2.88 -7.04 0.90
C HIS A 11 4.01 -6.56 1.80
N TYR A 12 5.08 -6.01 1.22
CA TYR A 12 6.17 -5.38 1.97
C TYR A 12 5.67 -4.20 2.80
N LEU A 13 4.88 -3.30 2.20
CA LEU A 13 4.35 -2.12 2.86
C LEU A 13 3.34 -2.48 3.96
N LEU A 14 2.47 -3.48 3.75
CA LEU A 14 1.58 -3.99 4.80
C LEU A 14 2.37 -4.53 5.99
N LYS A 15 3.42 -5.34 5.73
CA LYS A 15 4.25 -5.94 6.78
C LYS A 15 4.98 -4.87 7.60
N ASN A 16 5.59 -3.89 6.95
CA ASN A 16 6.36 -2.83 7.62
C ASN A 16 5.48 -1.91 8.47
N ASN A 17 4.25 -1.67 8.04
CA ASN A 17 3.30 -0.83 8.79
C ASN A 17 2.52 -1.61 9.85
N LYS A 18 2.90 -2.86 10.13
CA LYS A 18 2.24 -3.76 11.10
C LYS A 18 0.74 -3.96 10.80
N LEU A 19 0.38 -3.88 9.52
CA LEU A 19 -0.99 -4.07 9.08
C LEU A 19 -1.15 -5.52 8.64
N ASN A 20 -1.94 -6.26 9.40
CA ASN A 20 -2.15 -7.68 9.17
C ASN A 20 -2.99 -7.96 7.92
N ARG A 21 -3.83 -7.01 7.49
CA ARG A 21 -4.75 -7.11 6.35
C ARG A 21 -5.15 -5.72 5.87
N GLY A 22 -5.33 -5.58 4.56
CA GLY A 22 -5.92 -4.40 3.93
C GLY A 22 -6.11 -4.64 2.43
N ARG A 23 -6.88 -3.79 1.78
CA ARG A 23 -7.05 -3.77 0.32
C ARG A 23 -6.33 -2.56 -0.25
N LEU A 24 -5.52 -2.77 -1.28
CA LEU A 24 -4.93 -1.67 -2.04
C LEU A 24 -6.05 -0.90 -2.75
N LEU A 25 -6.17 0.38 -2.46
CA LEU A 25 -7.09 1.29 -3.14
C LEU A 25 -6.39 2.15 -4.19
N GLY A 26 -5.14 2.55 -3.93
CA GLY A 26 -4.41 3.43 -4.82
C GLY A 26 -2.93 3.50 -4.48
N LEU A 27 -2.14 3.86 -5.48
CA LEU A 27 -0.70 4.05 -5.40
C LEU A 27 -0.36 5.39 -6.05
N ASP A 28 0.28 6.28 -5.31
CA ASP A 28 0.81 7.55 -5.81
C ASP A 28 2.33 7.52 -5.74
N VAL A 29 3.01 7.79 -6.86
CA VAL A 29 4.47 7.72 -6.97
C VAL A 29 4.99 9.08 -7.39
N GLY A 30 5.60 9.78 -6.45
CA GLY A 30 6.34 11.00 -6.70
C GLY A 30 7.83 10.75 -6.88
N SER A 31 8.57 11.79 -7.25
CA SER A 31 10.03 11.72 -7.39
C SER A 31 10.76 11.44 -6.07
N ARG A 32 10.12 11.69 -4.92
CA ARG A 32 10.70 11.55 -3.57
C ARG A 32 9.84 10.75 -2.59
N TYR A 33 8.69 10.26 -3.03
CA TYR A 33 7.75 9.56 -2.15
C TYR A 33 6.97 8.49 -2.91
N VAL A 34 6.48 7.53 -2.14
CA VAL A 34 5.46 6.58 -2.56
C VAL A 34 4.36 6.66 -1.50
N GLY A 35 3.17 7.09 -1.91
CA GLY A 35 1.98 7.11 -1.07
C GLY A 35 1.09 5.93 -1.42
N LEU A 36 0.49 5.30 -0.42
CA LEU A 36 -0.35 4.14 -0.63
C LEU A 36 -1.69 4.32 0.10
N ALA A 37 -2.81 4.20 -0.63
CA ALA A 37 -4.13 4.21 -0.01
C ALA A 37 -4.56 2.76 0.21
N ILE A 38 -4.94 2.44 1.46
CA ILE A 38 -5.50 1.13 1.79
C ILE A 38 -6.90 1.26 2.36
N SER A 39 -7.63 0.14 2.37
CA SER A 39 -8.86 0.01 3.13
C SER A 39 -8.90 -1.26 3.97
N ASP A 40 -9.85 -1.31 4.91
CA ASP A 40 -10.24 -2.54 5.56
C ASP A 40 -10.89 -3.52 4.54
N ARG A 41 -11.25 -4.72 5.00
CA ARG A 41 -11.80 -5.77 4.14
C ARG A 41 -13.15 -5.42 3.54
N ASN A 42 -13.92 -4.56 4.21
CA ASN A 42 -15.27 -4.19 3.79
C ASN A 42 -15.27 -2.89 2.97
N ASN A 43 -14.11 -2.33 2.64
CA ASN A 43 -13.98 -1.03 1.99
C ASN A 43 -14.71 0.10 2.74
N ALA A 44 -14.87 -0.01 4.06
CA ALA A 44 -15.63 0.91 4.89
C ALA A 44 -14.76 2.06 5.41
N LEU A 45 -13.47 1.81 5.64
CA LEU A 45 -12.52 2.79 6.14
C LEU A 45 -11.28 2.81 5.24
N ALA A 46 -10.97 3.96 4.67
CA ALA A 46 -9.77 4.19 3.89
C ALA A 46 -8.74 4.98 4.71
N SER A 47 -7.48 4.59 4.62
CA SER A 47 -6.38 5.24 5.31
C SER A 47 -5.15 5.39 4.40
N PRO A 48 -4.41 6.51 4.48
CA PRO A 48 -3.14 6.66 3.79
C PRO A 48 -2.03 5.89 4.53
N LEU A 49 -1.04 5.44 3.76
CA LEU A 49 0.18 4.76 4.16
C LEU A 49 1.40 5.38 3.48
#